data_AF-A0A3R9NP41-F1
#
_entry.id   AF-A0A3R9NP41-F1
#
_cell.length_a   1.000
_cell.length_b   1.000
_cell.length_c   1.000
_cell.angle_alpha   90.00
_cell.angle_beta   90.00
_cell.angle_gamma   90.00
#
_symmetry.space_group_name_H-M   'P 1'
#
loop_
_entity.id
_entity.type
_entity.pdbx_description
1 polymer ?
#
loop_
_entity_poly.entity_id
_entity_poly.type
_entity_poly.pdbx_seq_one_letter_code
_entity_poly.pdbx_strand_id
1 'polypeptide(L)'
;MAQNLALEVKVINRFATKSKRDRYLQFVTSAKNRKKLIADLHGGSFYEHSMLERVTGIEGDVIGQALQRLGIASHTCYVISENTSIDTLTFDLNEVLPKVVVWGAGTMLVFGEADFVFVELAGLKNRFTAQAPMGR
;
A
#
# COMPACT_ATOMS: atom_id res chain seq x y z
N MET A 1 -14.90 10.94 -3.27
CA MET A 1 -13.81 11.75 -2.70
C MET A 1 -12.68 11.82 -3.72
N ALA A 2 -11.82 12.84 -3.68
CA ALA A 2 -10.75 13.00 -4.65
C ALA A 2 -9.50 12.21 -4.24
N GLN A 3 -8.85 11.56 -5.21
CA GLN A 3 -7.57 10.86 -5.06
C GLN A 3 -6.52 11.73 -4.37
N ASN A 4 -5.78 11.18 -3.40
CA ASN A 4 -4.66 11.87 -2.76
C ASN A 4 -3.37 11.69 -3.59
N LEU A 5 -3.25 12.47 -4.67
CA LEU A 5 -2.13 12.36 -5.60
C LEU A 5 -0.78 12.59 -4.93
N ALA A 6 -0.69 13.52 -3.98
CA ALA A 6 0.57 13.82 -3.28
C ALA A 6 1.07 12.60 -2.49
N LEU A 7 0.16 11.89 -1.81
CA LEU A 7 0.49 10.67 -1.08
C LEU A 7 0.87 9.53 -2.03
N GLU A 8 0.15 9.33 -3.13
CA GLU A 8 0.47 8.28 -4.10
C GLU A 8 1.86 8.51 -4.74
N VAL A 9 2.24 9.76 -5.02
CA VAL A 9 3.59 10.10 -5.49
C VAL A 9 4.66 9.74 -4.44
N LYS A 10 4.41 9.99 -3.14
CA LYS A 10 5.32 9.57 -2.06
C LYS A 10 5.46 8.05 -2.01
N VAL A 11 4.36 7.32 -2.11
CA VAL A 11 4.35 5.85 -2.15
C VAL A 11 5.22 5.33 -3.29
N ILE A 12 5.04 5.86 -4.51
CA ILE A 12 5.84 5.47 -5.68
C ILE A 12 7.32 5.72 -5.44
N ASN A 13 7.68 6.90 -4.94
CA ASN A 13 9.08 7.25 -4.71
C ASN A 13 9.75 6.43 -3.59
N ARG A 14 8.98 5.86 -2.67
CA ARG A 14 9.52 5.09 -1.54
C ARG A 14 9.56 3.60 -1.81
N PHE A 15 8.47 3.04 -2.32
CA PHE A 15 8.26 1.59 -2.38
C PHE A 15 8.36 1.01 -3.78
N ALA A 16 8.26 1.82 -4.84
CA ALA A 16 8.33 1.28 -6.18
C ALA A 16 9.78 1.00 -6.62
N THR A 17 9.95 -0.05 -7.43
CA THR A 17 11.23 -0.36 -8.11
C THR A 17 11.75 0.90 -8.80
N LYS A 18 13.01 1.28 -8.54
CA LYS A 18 13.61 2.54 -9.01
C LYS A 18 13.44 2.78 -10.51
N SER A 19 13.65 1.74 -11.33
CA SER A 19 13.55 1.82 -12.80
C SER A 19 12.13 2.00 -13.33
N LYS A 20 11.09 1.84 -12.50
CA LYS A 20 9.67 1.94 -12.89
C LYS A 20 8.96 3.17 -12.33
N ARG A 21 9.63 3.98 -11.49
CA ARG A 21 9.00 5.12 -10.80
C ARG A 21 8.36 6.12 -11.76
N ASP A 22 9.09 6.57 -12.78
CA ASP A 22 8.58 7.53 -13.76
C ASP A 22 7.30 7.03 -14.46
N ARG A 23 7.27 5.74 -14.80
CA ARG A 23 6.10 5.08 -15.38
C ARG A 23 4.92 5.12 -14.41
N TYR A 24 5.12 4.81 -13.13
CA TYR A 24 4.04 4.84 -12.14
C TYR A 24 3.57 6.26 -11.81
N LEU A 25 4.47 7.25 -11.83
CA LEU A 25 4.10 8.66 -11.69
C LEU A 25 3.15 9.10 -12.82
N GLN A 26 3.37 8.64 -14.05
CA GLN A 26 2.42 8.85 -15.16
C GLN A 26 1.10 8.09 -15.00
N PHE A 27 1.09 7.00 -14.23
CA PHE A 27 -0.13 6.23 -14.00
C PHE A 27 -1.06 6.89 -12.99
N VAL A 28 -0.52 7.48 -11.93
CA VAL A 28 -1.32 8.14 -10.88
C VAL A 28 -1.86 9.51 -11.29
N THR A 29 -1.20 10.19 -12.25
CA THR A 29 -1.66 11.50 -12.75
C THR A 29 -2.81 11.41 -13.75
N SER A 30 -3.20 10.20 -14.19
CA SER A 30 -4.28 9.98 -15.14
C SER A 30 -5.18 8.83 -14.72
N ALA A 31 -6.46 9.11 -14.47
CA ALA A 31 -7.45 8.11 -14.10
C ALA A 31 -7.52 6.93 -15.10
N LYS A 32 -7.23 7.18 -16.38
CA LYS A 32 -7.19 6.14 -17.43
C LYS A 32 -6.12 5.08 -17.18
N ASN A 33 -5.03 5.45 -16.52
CA ASN A 33 -3.89 4.57 -16.26
C ASN A 33 -3.94 3.90 -14.88
N ARG A 34 -4.90 4.24 -14.02
CA ARG A 34 -5.05 3.64 -12.69
C ARG A 34 -5.12 2.12 -12.73
N LYS A 35 -5.87 1.55 -13.69
CA LYS A 35 -5.96 0.10 -13.90
C LYS A 35 -4.60 -0.58 -14.14
N LYS A 36 -3.66 0.12 -14.80
CA LYS A 36 -2.30 -0.40 -15.04
C LYS A 36 -1.49 -0.42 -13.75
N LEU A 37 -1.62 0.62 -12.91
CA LEU A 37 -1.02 0.64 -11.59
C LEU A 37 -1.54 -0.52 -10.73
N ILE A 38 -2.86 -0.70 -10.68
CA ILE A 38 -3.51 -1.79 -9.94
C ILE A 38 -3.01 -3.16 -10.41
N ALA A 39 -2.90 -3.39 -11.72
CA ALA A 39 -2.38 -4.65 -12.25
C ALA A 39 -0.92 -4.92 -11.80
N ASP A 40 -0.08 -3.88 -11.79
CA ASP A 40 1.32 -3.99 -11.35
C ASP A 40 1.44 -4.15 -9.81
N LEU A 41 0.49 -3.60 -9.03
CA LEU A 41 0.36 -3.85 -7.59
C LEU A 41 -0.05 -5.31 -7.32
N HIS A 42 -1.08 -5.79 -8.02
CA HIS A 42 -1.60 -7.15 -7.89
C HIS A 42 -0.51 -8.21 -8.15
N GLY A 43 0.28 -8.02 -9.20
CA GLY A 43 1.36 -8.94 -9.57
C GLY A 43 2.67 -8.78 -8.80
N GLY A 44 2.77 -7.81 -7.88
CA GLY A 44 4.00 -7.52 -7.12
C GLY A 44 5.08 -6.75 -7.90
N SER A 45 4.88 -6.55 -9.21
CA SER A 45 5.79 -5.86 -10.14
C SER A 45 6.07 -4.40 -9.74
N PHE A 46 5.18 -3.81 -8.94
CA PHE A 46 5.34 -2.48 -8.37
C PHE A 46 6.52 -2.38 -7.40
N TYR A 47 6.72 -3.36 -6.53
CA TYR A 47 7.49 -3.21 -5.31
C TYR A 47 9.00 -3.38 -5.50
N GLU A 48 9.77 -2.65 -4.72
CA GLU A 48 11.15 -3.01 -4.40
C GLU A 48 11.13 -4.19 -3.42
N HIS A 49 11.23 -5.41 -3.96
CA HIS A 49 11.05 -6.65 -3.17
C HIS A 49 12.01 -6.79 -1.99
N SER A 50 13.19 -6.16 -2.04
CA SER A 50 14.15 -6.14 -0.93
C SER A 50 13.63 -5.40 0.31
N MET A 51 12.57 -4.61 0.18
CA MET A 51 11.91 -3.88 1.29
C MET A 51 10.69 -4.61 1.85
N LEU A 52 10.24 -5.71 1.20
CA LEU A 52 9.04 -6.43 1.61
C LEU A 52 9.40 -7.44 2.70
N GLU A 53 8.74 -7.30 3.85
CA GLU A 53 8.77 -8.28 4.93
C GLU A 53 7.48 -9.08 4.93
N ARG A 54 7.57 -10.41 4.94
CA ARG A 54 6.40 -11.26 4.94
C ARG A 54 5.66 -11.13 6.27
N VAL A 55 4.34 -10.97 6.22
CA VAL A 55 3.49 -11.00 7.41
C VAL A 55 3.41 -12.44 7.95
N THR A 56 3.89 -12.63 9.17
CA THR A 56 3.78 -13.87 9.94
C THR A 56 2.98 -13.62 11.21
N GLY A 57 1.71 -14.02 11.25
CA GLY A 57 0.82 -13.80 12.38
C GLY A 57 -0.52 -13.17 11.98
N ILE A 58 -1.20 -12.58 12.95
CA ILE A 58 -2.45 -11.84 12.74
C ILE A 58 -2.10 -10.47 12.16
N GLU A 59 -2.68 -10.13 11.01
CA GLU A 59 -2.32 -8.92 10.25
C GLU A 59 -2.48 -7.65 11.07
N GLY A 60 -3.58 -7.54 11.83
CA GLY A 60 -3.86 -6.38 12.67
C GLY A 60 -2.77 -6.14 13.72
N ASP A 61 -2.31 -7.22 14.37
CA ASP A 61 -1.25 -7.14 15.39
C ASP A 61 0.09 -6.74 14.77
N VAL A 62 0.44 -7.34 13.63
CA VAL A 62 1.69 -7.04 12.92
C VAL A 62 1.70 -5.57 12.46
N ILE A 63 0.60 -5.09 11.89
CA ILE A 63 0.45 -3.69 11.49
C ILE A 63 0.53 -2.78 12.72
N GLY A 64 -0.24 -3.06 13.77
CA GLY A 64 -0.26 -2.24 15.00
C GLY A 64 1.11 -2.11 15.66
N GLN A 65 1.86 -3.21 15.78
CA GLN A 65 3.22 -3.20 16.31
C GLN A 65 4.16 -2.36 15.44
N ALA A 66 4.03 -2.46 14.11
CA ALA A 66 4.83 -1.65 13.20
C ALA A 66 4.51 -0.16 13.34
N LEU A 67 3.24 0.23 13.40
CA LEU A 67 2.82 1.62 13.59
C LEU A 67 3.36 2.19 14.90
N GLN A 68 3.27 1.43 15.99
CA GLN A 68 3.83 1.81 17.29
C GLN A 68 5.34 2.01 17.24
N ARG A 69 6.07 1.04 16.65
CA ARG A 69 7.54 1.10 16.49
C ARG A 69 7.98 2.33 15.68
N LEU A 70 7.16 2.76 14.72
CA LEU A 70 7.43 3.89 13.84
C LEU A 70 6.94 5.23 14.40
N GLY A 71 6.27 5.23 15.55
CA GLY A 71 5.67 6.45 16.12
C GLY A 71 4.51 7.00 15.29
N ILE A 72 3.87 6.18 14.45
CA ILE A 72 2.70 6.58 13.65
C ILE A 72 1.48 6.49 14.56
N ALA A 73 1.01 7.64 15.05
CA ALA A 73 -0.07 7.71 16.03
C ALA A 73 -1.47 7.34 15.48
N SER A 74 -1.67 7.47 14.16
CA SER A 74 -2.97 7.19 13.53
C SER A 74 -3.03 5.77 12.98
N HIS A 75 -4.15 5.08 13.25
CA HIS A 75 -4.52 3.81 12.63
C HIS A 75 -5.32 4.00 11.33
N THR A 76 -5.50 5.24 10.87
CA THR A 76 -6.13 5.51 9.59
C THR A 76 -5.17 5.25 8.44
N CYS A 77 -5.63 4.57 7.39
CA CYS A 77 -4.85 4.36 6.18
C CYS A 77 -5.57 4.85 4.93
N TYR A 78 -4.78 5.31 3.97
CA TYR A 78 -5.23 5.53 2.59
C TYR A 78 -5.12 4.22 1.81
N VAL A 79 -6.11 3.93 0.98
CA VAL A 79 -6.21 2.66 0.26
C VAL A 79 -5.93 2.85 -1.23
N ILE A 80 -5.06 2.02 -1.77
CA ILE A 80 -4.88 1.83 -3.22
C ILE A 80 -5.27 0.37 -3.52
N SER A 81 -6.34 0.14 -4.26
CA SER A 81 -6.93 -1.20 -4.41
C SER A 81 -7.57 -1.41 -5.78
N GLU A 82 -7.64 -2.67 -6.20
CA GLU A 82 -8.52 -3.07 -7.32
C GLU A 82 -10.01 -2.95 -6.97
N ASN A 83 -10.35 -3.04 -5.69
CA ASN A 83 -11.71 -2.88 -5.22
C ASN A 83 -12.10 -1.40 -5.22
N THR A 84 -12.76 -1.00 -6.31
CA THR A 84 -13.23 0.38 -6.52
C THR A 84 -14.13 0.95 -5.42
N SER A 85 -14.73 0.11 -4.55
CA SER A 85 -15.55 0.59 -3.42
C SER A 85 -14.73 1.14 -2.24
N ILE A 86 -13.45 0.74 -2.14
CA ILE A 86 -12.53 1.19 -1.08
C ILE A 86 -11.33 1.97 -1.62
N ASP A 87 -11.08 1.85 -2.93
CA ASP A 87 -9.97 2.49 -3.60
C ASP A 87 -10.01 4.03 -3.51
N THR A 88 -8.86 4.66 -3.27
CA THR A 88 -8.68 6.11 -3.04
C THR A 88 -9.37 6.68 -1.79
N LEU A 89 -9.87 5.83 -0.90
CA LEU A 89 -10.52 6.26 0.33
C LEU A 89 -9.59 6.06 1.53
N THR A 90 -9.96 6.72 2.63
CA THR A 90 -9.29 6.58 3.93
C THR A 90 -10.23 5.88 4.91
N PHE A 91 -9.69 4.92 5.66
CA PHE A 91 -10.43 4.14 6.64
C PHE A 91 -9.62 3.97 7.92
N ASP A 92 -10.29 3.68 9.03
CA ASP A 92 -9.64 3.05 10.17
C ASP A 92 -9.18 1.62 9.80
N LEU A 93 -8.03 1.21 10.34
CA LEU A 93 -7.48 -0.13 10.13
C LEU A 93 -8.50 -1.25 10.42
N ASN A 94 -9.24 -1.15 11.53
CA ASN A 94 -10.18 -2.19 11.94
C ASN A 94 -11.38 -2.30 11.00
N GLU A 95 -11.75 -1.21 10.33
CA GLU A 95 -12.85 -1.18 9.38
C GLU A 95 -12.46 -1.76 8.01
N VAL A 96 -11.22 -1.56 7.59
CA VAL A 96 -10.77 -1.93 6.23
C VAL A 96 -10.10 -3.29 6.16
N LEU A 97 -9.40 -3.70 7.22
CA LEU A 97 -8.64 -4.96 7.21
C LEU A 97 -9.50 -6.18 6.86
N PRO A 98 -10.75 -6.35 7.38
CA PRO A 98 -11.61 -7.46 6.99
C PRO A 98 -12.02 -7.44 5.51
N LYS A 99 -12.05 -6.26 4.89
CA LYS A 99 -12.39 -6.08 3.46
C LYS A 99 -11.22 -6.44 2.55
N VAL A 100 -9.99 -6.26 3.04
CA VAL A 100 -8.74 -6.52 2.32
C VAL A 100 -8.39 -8.01 2.40
N VAL A 101 -8.26 -8.56 3.61
CA VAL A 101 -7.75 -9.92 3.88
C VAL A 101 -8.56 -11.05 3.24
N VAL A 102 -9.81 -10.80 2.84
CA VAL A 102 -10.71 -11.83 2.25
C VAL A 102 -10.82 -11.71 0.73
N TRP A 103 -10.67 -10.51 0.16
CA TRP A 103 -11.02 -10.23 -1.24
C TRP A 103 -10.03 -9.32 -2.00
N GLY A 104 -9.00 -8.80 -1.33
CA GLY A 104 -8.26 -7.62 -1.75
C GLY A 104 -6.90 -7.89 -2.37
N ALA A 105 -6.79 -8.85 -3.30
CA ALA A 105 -5.54 -9.01 -4.05
C ALA A 105 -5.20 -7.68 -4.76
N GLY A 106 -3.92 -7.27 -4.74
CA GLY A 106 -3.54 -5.96 -5.27
C GLY A 106 -4.05 -4.77 -4.45
N THR A 107 -4.21 -4.93 -3.14
CA THR A 107 -4.53 -3.83 -2.22
C THR A 107 -3.31 -3.42 -1.40
N MET A 108 -3.11 -2.11 -1.28
CA MET A 108 -2.12 -1.47 -0.44
C MET A 108 -2.82 -0.54 0.56
N LEU A 109 -2.48 -0.69 1.83
CA LEU A 109 -2.84 0.21 2.91
C LEU A 109 -1.63 1.09 3.23
N VAL A 110 -1.81 2.41 3.15
CA VAL A 110 -0.74 3.40 3.31
C VAL A 110 -0.93 4.17 4.62
N PHE A 111 0.09 4.18 5.46
CA PHE A 111 0.09 4.82 6.78
C PHE A 111 1.18 5.89 6.89
N GLY A 112 0.95 6.86 7.77
CA GLY A 112 1.94 7.87 8.16
C GLY A 112 2.63 8.54 6.96
N GLU A 113 1.88 9.18 6.06
CA GLU A 113 2.48 9.86 4.90
C GLU A 113 3.38 8.96 4.01
N ALA A 114 3.02 7.68 3.90
CA ALA A 114 3.76 6.63 3.22
C ALA A 114 5.06 6.21 3.94
N ASP A 115 5.15 6.35 5.26
CA ASP A 115 6.24 5.81 6.09
C ASP A 115 6.12 4.29 6.25
N PHE A 116 4.90 3.76 6.14
CA PHE A 116 4.63 2.33 6.24
C PHE A 116 3.50 1.91 5.29
N VAL A 117 3.63 0.71 4.74
CA VAL A 117 2.57 0.08 3.94
C VAL A 117 2.34 -1.38 4.34
N PHE A 118 1.08 -1.80 4.31
CA PHE A 118 0.68 -3.21 4.25
C PHE A 118 0.18 -3.50 2.85
N VAL A 119 0.57 -4.64 2.28
CA VAL A 119 0.22 -5.02 0.91
C VAL A 119 -0.26 -6.46 0.86
N GLU A 120 -1.34 -6.67 0.11
CA GLU A 120 -1.85 -7.99 -0.23
C GLU A 120 -1.68 -8.19 -1.74
N LEU A 121 -0.91 -9.20 -2.11
CA LEU A 121 -0.61 -9.54 -3.50
C LEU A 121 -1.43 -10.74 -3.94
N ALA A 122 -1.45 -11.01 -5.24
CA ALA A 122 -2.08 -12.21 -5.79
C ALA A 122 -1.55 -13.50 -5.11
N GLY A 123 -2.46 -14.38 -4.73
CA GLY A 123 -2.17 -15.70 -4.15
C GLY A 123 -2.42 -15.79 -2.64
N LEU A 124 -2.89 -16.96 -2.19
CA LEU A 124 -3.17 -17.22 -0.78
C LEU A 124 -1.89 -17.02 0.05
N LYS A 125 -1.95 -16.15 1.07
CA LYS A 125 -0.87 -15.85 2.04
C LYS A 125 0.29 -14.98 1.54
N ASN A 126 0.11 -14.21 0.46
CA ASN A 126 1.10 -13.24 -0.03
C ASN A 126 0.83 -11.84 0.54
N ARG A 127 1.07 -11.71 1.85
CA ARG A 127 0.92 -10.46 2.60
C ARG A 127 2.26 -9.98 3.07
N PHE A 128 2.52 -8.70 2.87
CA PHE A 128 3.78 -8.09 3.21
C PHE A 128 3.58 -6.74 3.88
N THR A 129 4.57 -6.35 4.65
CA THR A 129 4.74 -5.00 5.14
C THR A 129 6.01 -4.41 4.57
N ALA A 130 6.04 -3.10 4.37
CA ALA A 130 7.26 -2.39 4.04
C ALA A 130 7.32 -1.07 4.77
N GLN A 131 8.51 -0.71 5.20
CA GLN A 131 8.82 0.57 5.84
C GLN A 131 9.61 1.43 4.87
N ALA A 132 9.33 2.73 4.84
CA ALA A 132 10.14 3.68 4.09
C ALA A 132 11.58 3.70 4.64
N PRO A 133 12.61 3.85 3.79
CA PRO A 133 13.97 4.02 4.27
C PRO A 133 14.03 5.26 5.16
N MET A 134 14.54 5.13 6.38
CA MET A 134 14.83 6.31 7.21
C MET A 134 15.85 7.17 6.45
N GLY A 135 15.47 8.42 6.18
CA GLY A 135 16.38 9.38 5.58
C GLY A 135 17.61 9.55 6.46
N ARG A 136 18.80 9.39 5.87
CA ARG A 136 20.02 9.97 6.43
C ARG A 136 20.00 11.47 6.21
#